data_AF-F7V2M1-F1
#
_entry.id   AF-F7V2M1-F1
#
_cell.length_a   1.000
_cell.length_b   1.000
_cell.length_c   1.000
_cell.angle_alpha   90.00
_cell.angle_beta   90.00
_cell.angle_gamma   90.00
#
_symmetry.space_group_name_H-M   'P 1'
#
loop_
_entity.id
_entity.type
_entity.pdbx_description
1 polymer ?
#
loop_
_entity_poly.entity_id
_entity_poly.type
_entity_poly.pdbx_seq_one_letter_code
_entity_poly.pdbx_strand_id
1 'polypeptide(L)'
;MDEIRIDENAVEEQETTDFELNADDAGAVPESRCYTVEDLQAILMISKSSVYNLLKKKEFRWIRVGRSGYRISRKSFDEWLDQTA
;
A
#
# COMPACT_ATOMS: atom_id res chain seq x y z
N MET A 1 -14.14 -53.35 -8.32
CA MET A 1 -15.20 -52.47 -8.81
C MET A 1 -15.51 -51.49 -7.69
N ASP A 2 -14.83 -50.35 -7.63
CA ASP A 2 -15.12 -49.10 -8.38
C ASP A 2 -16.03 -48.23 -7.48
N GLU A 3 -15.70 -47.01 -7.03
CA GLU A 3 -14.75 -45.99 -7.47
C GLU A 3 -14.35 -45.09 -6.28
N ILE A 4 -13.15 -44.53 -6.37
CA ILE A 4 -12.65 -43.42 -5.58
C ILE A 4 -13.46 -42.17 -5.97
N ARG A 5 -14.22 -41.60 -5.04
CA ARG A 5 -14.77 -40.24 -5.21
C ARG A 5 -13.65 -39.25 -4.91
N ILE A 6 -13.09 -38.68 -5.97
CA ILE A 6 -12.34 -37.43 -5.92
C ILE A 6 -13.39 -36.32 -5.95
N ASP A 7 -13.64 -35.68 -4.81
CA ASP A 7 -14.35 -34.41 -4.78
C ASP A 7 -13.33 -33.31 -4.46
N GLU A 8 -12.84 -32.75 -5.57
CA GLU A 8 -12.58 -31.34 -5.82
C GLU A 8 -12.16 -30.47 -4.63
N ASN A 9 -10.84 -30.26 -4.57
CA ASN A 9 -10.14 -29.11 -4.00
C ASN A 9 -11.03 -27.86 -3.84
N ALA A 10 -11.54 -27.64 -2.62
CA ALA A 10 -12.16 -26.39 -2.22
C ALA A 10 -11.08 -25.31 -2.18
N VAL A 11 -10.91 -24.61 -3.30
CA VAL A 11 -10.20 -23.34 -3.33
C VAL A 11 -11.13 -22.34 -2.66
N GLU A 12 -10.90 -22.14 -1.36
CA GLU A 12 -11.58 -21.12 -0.57
C GLU A 12 -11.28 -19.76 -1.22
N GLU A 13 -12.34 -19.21 -1.81
CA GLU A 13 -12.33 -17.96 -2.54
C GLU A 13 -11.78 -16.87 -1.61
N GLN A 14 -10.60 -16.37 -1.92
CA GLN A 14 -10.09 -15.19 -1.24
C GLN A 14 -11.04 -14.06 -1.63
N GLU A 15 -11.92 -13.69 -0.70
CA GLU A 15 -12.74 -12.48 -0.77
C GLU A 15 -11.83 -11.30 -1.12
N THR A 16 -11.84 -10.92 -2.40
CA THR A 16 -11.34 -9.64 -2.85
C THR A 16 -12.33 -8.62 -2.30
N THR A 17 -12.10 -8.16 -1.07
CA THR A 17 -12.87 -7.06 -0.50
C THR A 17 -12.63 -5.84 -1.38
N ASP A 18 -13.59 -5.55 -2.26
CA ASP A 18 -13.70 -4.28 -2.98
C ASP A 18 -13.77 -3.14 -1.97
N PHE A 19 -12.62 -2.53 -1.70
CA PHE A 19 -12.52 -1.36 -0.86
C PHE A 19 -12.97 -0.16 -1.69
N GLU A 20 -14.28 0.10 -1.70
CA GLU A 20 -14.86 1.30 -2.33
C GLU A 20 -14.25 2.56 -1.71
N LEU A 21 -13.39 3.23 -2.47
CA LEU A 21 -12.86 4.54 -2.13
C LEU A 21 -13.94 5.60 -2.42
N ASN A 22 -14.65 6.06 -1.39
CA ASN A 22 -15.55 7.20 -1.49
C ASN A 22 -14.74 8.46 -1.84
N ALA A 23 -14.91 8.96 -3.07
CA ALA A 23 -14.14 10.05 -3.67
C ALA A 23 -14.67 11.45 -3.30
N ASP A 24 -15.69 11.52 -2.45
CA ASP A 24 -16.46 12.72 -2.11
C ASP A 24 -15.97 13.46 -0.85
N ASP A 25 -15.04 12.90 -0.06
CA ASP A 25 -14.37 13.60 1.06
C ASP A 25 -13.10 14.35 0.59
N ALA A 26 -13.19 15.08 -0.52
CA ALA A 26 -12.11 15.96 -0.99
C ALA A 26 -12.11 17.30 -0.25
N GLY A 27 -12.26 17.27 1.08
CA GLY A 27 -12.03 18.42 1.95
C GLY A 27 -10.54 18.75 1.90
N ALA A 28 -10.19 19.88 1.27
CA ALA A 28 -8.83 20.38 1.07
C ALA A 28 -7.87 20.01 2.21
N VAL A 29 -7.16 18.89 2.05
CA VAL A 29 -6.18 18.44 3.02
C VAL A 29 -5.05 19.47 3.01
N PRO A 30 -4.72 20.13 4.14
CA PRO A 30 -3.59 21.03 4.19
C PRO A 30 -2.40 20.23 3.69
N GLU A 31 -1.74 20.73 2.64
CA GLU A 31 -0.77 19.99 1.85
C GLU A 31 0.33 19.42 2.76
N SER A 32 0.10 18.20 3.25
CA SER A 32 0.95 17.62 4.27
C SER A 32 2.26 17.36 3.57
N ARG A 33 3.31 18.04 4.03
CA ARG A 33 4.67 17.92 3.50
C ARG A 33 5.22 16.48 3.57
N CYS A 34 4.50 15.60 4.27
CA CYS A 34 4.85 14.22 4.48
C CYS A 34 3.69 13.29 4.16
N TYR A 35 4.00 12.18 3.50
CA TYR A 35 3.12 11.03 3.33
C TYR A 35 3.26 10.04 4.49
N THR A 36 2.24 9.21 4.65
CA THR A 36 2.14 8.05 5.55
C THR A 36 2.29 6.74 4.77
N VAL A 37 2.27 5.62 5.48
CA VAL A 37 2.31 4.29 4.83
C VAL A 37 1.03 4.03 4.06
N GLU A 38 -0.10 4.54 4.56
CA GLU A 38 -1.41 4.49 3.92
C GLU A 38 -1.43 5.30 2.62
N ASP A 39 -0.86 6.51 2.62
CA ASP A 39 -0.77 7.34 1.41
C ASP A 39 0.05 6.63 0.31
N LEU A 40 1.19 6.02 0.66
CA LEU A 40 2.00 5.27 -0.31
C LEU A 40 1.27 4.04 -0.88
N GLN A 41 0.41 3.38 -0.11
CA GLN A 41 -0.44 2.30 -0.63
C GLN A 41 -1.44 2.84 -1.63
N ALA A 42 -2.10 3.97 -1.33
CA ALA A 42 -3.09 4.58 -2.21
C ALA A 42 -2.45 5.10 -3.51
N ILE A 43 -1.28 5.74 -3.42
CA ILE A 43 -0.57 6.33 -4.57
C ILE A 43 0.00 5.23 -5.49
N LEU A 44 0.61 4.18 -4.92
CA LEU A 44 1.27 3.12 -5.70
C LEU A 44 0.37 1.91 -5.99
N MET A 45 -0.81 1.85 -5.36
CA MET A 45 -1.73 0.70 -5.39
C MET A 45 -1.03 -0.62 -5.00
N ILE A 46 -0.17 -0.57 -3.97
CA ILE A 46 0.56 -1.75 -3.44
C ILE A 46 0.15 -2.07 -2.01
N SER A 47 0.45 -3.30 -1.55
CA SER A 47 0.18 -3.72 -0.18
C SER A 47 1.08 -3.03 0.87
N LYS A 48 0.62 -2.97 2.12
CA LYS A 48 1.41 -2.51 3.29
C LYS A 48 2.79 -3.14 3.35
N SER A 49 2.85 -4.45 3.12
CA SER A 49 4.08 -5.24 3.13
C SER A 49 5.09 -4.73 2.10
N SER A 50 4.61 -4.43 0.89
CA SER A 50 5.43 -3.86 -0.18
C SER A 50 5.93 -2.45 0.15
N VAL A 51 5.09 -1.60 0.77
CA VAL A 51 5.54 -0.27 1.25
C VAL A 51 6.66 -0.41 2.29
N TYR A 52 6.55 -1.32 3.25
CA TYR A 52 7.63 -1.54 4.23
C TYR A 52 8.92 -2.04 3.57
N ASN A 53 8.83 -2.86 2.53
CA ASN A 53 9.99 -3.27 1.76
C ASN A 53 10.61 -2.09 1.01
N LEU A 54 9.79 -1.17 0.47
CA LEU A 54 10.25 0.05 -0.18
C LEU A 54 10.99 0.98 0.79
N LEU A 55 10.45 1.19 2.00
CA LEU A 55 11.11 1.97 3.04
C LEU A 55 12.48 1.39 3.43
N LYS A 56 12.63 0.06 3.42
CA LYS A 56 13.92 -0.61 3.70
C LYS A 56 14.97 -0.35 2.61
N LYS A 57 14.57 -0.14 1.35
CA LYS A 57 15.49 0.18 0.24
C LYS A 57 16.14 1.56 0.38
N LYS A 58 15.54 2.48 1.16
CA LYS A 58 16.04 3.84 1.43
C LYS A 58 16.30 4.69 0.18
N GLU A 59 15.49 4.50 -0.86
CA GLU A 59 15.61 5.27 -2.12
C GLU A 59 15.08 6.70 -1.99
N PHE A 60 14.25 6.96 -0.97
CA PHE A 60 13.76 8.29 -0.62
C PHE A 60 13.80 8.53 0.89
N ARG A 61 13.71 9.80 1.28
CA ARG A 61 13.78 10.22 2.68
C ARG A 61 12.51 9.88 3.45
N TRP A 62 12.68 9.13 4.53
CA TRP A 62 11.63 8.89 5.53
C TRP A 62 12.19 8.99 6.95
N ILE A 63 11.31 9.30 7.89
CA ILE A 63 11.58 9.28 9.33
C ILE A 63 10.52 8.45 10.05
N ARG A 64 10.91 7.84 11.16
CA ARG A 64 9.96 7.20 12.07
C ARG A 64 9.51 8.21 13.11
N VAL A 65 8.21 8.38 13.27
CA VAL A 65 7.58 9.24 14.27
C VAL A 65 6.89 8.38 15.31
N GLY A 66 7.44 8.35 16.52
CA GLY A 66 6.91 7.57 17.64
C GLY A 66 7.09 6.07 17.51
N ARG A 67 6.13 5.30 18.06
CA ARG A 67 6.25 3.83 18.19
C ARG A 67 6.03 3.08 16.89
N SER A 68 5.18 3.58 15.98
CA SER A 68 4.87 2.88 14.72
C SER A 68 4.56 3.80 13.52
N GLY A 69 4.62 5.13 13.69
CA GLY A 69 4.33 6.05 12.60
C GLY A 69 5.55 6.22 11.68
N TYR A 70 5.31 6.23 10.37
CA TYR A 70 6.31 6.69 9.40
C TYR A 70 5.85 8.01 8.77
N ARG A 71 6.82 8.85 8.45
CA ARG A 71 6.63 10.08 7.67
C ARG A 71 7.63 10.08 6.53
N ILE A 72 7.12 10.05 5.32
CA ILE A 72 7.87 10.04 4.09
C ILE A 72 7.87 11.46 3.53
N SER A 73 9.03 12.03 3.23
CA SER A 73 9.09 13.39 2.67
C SER A 73 8.48 13.41 1.28
N ARG A 74 7.41 14.18 1.06
CA ARG A 74 6.70 14.27 -0.23
C ARG A 74 7.65 14.57 -1.39
N LYS A 75 8.44 15.63 -1.27
CA LYS A 75 9.46 16.02 -2.25
C LYS A 75 10.40 14.87 -2.65
N SER A 76 10.95 14.16 -1.68
CA SER A 76 11.94 13.10 -1.96
C SER A 76 11.30 11.85 -2.56
N PHE A 77 10.03 11.60 -2.25
CA PHE A 77 9.27 10.50 -2.83
C PHE A 77 8.85 10.81 -4.26
N ASP A 78 8.33 12.02 -4.51
CA ASP A 78 7.95 12.46 -5.85
C ASP A 78 9.18 12.50 -6.78
N GLU A 79 10.33 13.03 -6.31
CA GLU A 79 11.60 12.99 -7.05
C GLU A 79 12.06 11.55 -7.38
N TRP A 80 11.76 10.58 -6.52
CA TRP A 80 12.07 9.16 -6.75
C TRP A 80 11.11 8.53 -7.78
N LEU A 81 9.83 8.94 -7.78
CA LEU A 81 8.87 8.54 -8.82
C LEU A 81 9.30 9.07 -10.18
N ASP A 82 9.67 10.34 -10.28
CA ASP A 82 10.13 10.97 -11.54
C ASP A 82 11.42 10.34 -12.09
N GLN A 83 12.25 9.74 -11.24
CA GLN A 83 13.44 9.01 -11.67
C GLN A 83 13.14 7.58 -12.14
N THR A 84 12.04 7.00 -11.66
CA THR A 84 11.67 5.60 -11.90
C THR A 84 10.62 5.46 -13.03
N ALA A 85 9.88 6.53 -13.32
CA ALA A 85 8.91 6.64 -14.41
C ALA A 85 9.59 6.93 -15.77
#